data_AF-A0A3R8WB04-F1
#
_entry.id   AF-A0A3R8WB04-F1
#
_cell.length_a   1.000
_cell.length_b   1.000
_cell.length_c   1.000
_cell.angle_alpha   90.00
_cell.angle_beta   90.00
_cell.angle_gamma   90.00
#
_symmetry.space_group_name_H-M   'P 1'
#
loop_
_entity.id
_entity.type
_entity.pdbx_description
1 polymer ?
#
loop_
_entity_poly.entity_id
_entity_poly.type
_entity_poly.pdbx_seq_one_letter_code
_entity_poly.pdbx_strand_id
1 'polypeptide(L)'
;MDFNIQIKTQLFPIFQRYGFEIVEEFKNVLRFQSSITKINIVHNPFENSNTIWVGKRGKTDMIEINNNLLILFFNSLLNLDKVSVEVFINNLVIFFENEGESLLIGNKINDLEKFDLERSKIYTQNLLNQQNINAADKAWQQNDYENFVNIINGLNYEKLPKPYLLKYKIAKQKLNR
;
A
#
# COMPACT_ATOMS: atom_id res chain seq x y z
N MET A 1 15.80 23.58 -11.19
CA MET A 1 16.83 22.59 -11.57
C MET A 1 16.10 21.32 -11.99
N ASP A 2 16.60 20.61 -13.00
CA ASP A 2 15.90 19.45 -13.58
C ASP A 2 15.82 18.27 -12.60
N PHE A 3 14.66 17.62 -12.50
CA PHE A 3 14.40 16.51 -11.58
C PHE A 3 15.36 15.35 -11.78
N ASN A 4 15.57 14.91 -13.02
CA ASN A 4 16.44 13.79 -13.32
C ASN A 4 17.89 14.13 -12.96
N ILE A 5 18.33 15.37 -13.22
CA ILE A 5 19.66 15.83 -12.83
C ILE A 5 19.82 15.76 -11.31
N GLN A 6 18.85 16.23 -10.53
CA GLN A 6 18.94 16.19 -9.07
C GLN A 6 19.04 14.76 -8.53
N ILE A 7 18.20 13.84 -9.03
CA ILE A 7 18.26 12.43 -8.66
C ILE A 7 19.62 11.82 -9.03
N LYS A 8 20.12 12.08 -10.24
CA LYS A 8 21.42 11.56 -10.70
C LYS A 8 22.60 12.11 -9.90
N THR A 9 22.52 13.34 -9.42
CA THR A 9 23.59 13.94 -8.63
C THR A 9 23.57 13.48 -7.18
N GLN A 10 22.39 13.35 -6.57
CA GLN A 10 22.28 13.14 -5.11
C GLN A 10 22.03 11.68 -4.74
N LEU A 11 21.16 10.99 -5.50
CA LEU A 11 20.67 9.67 -5.13
C LEU A 11 21.37 8.54 -5.89
N PHE A 12 21.66 8.73 -7.17
CA PHE A 12 22.30 7.70 -7.98
C PHE A 12 23.68 7.25 -7.45
N PRO A 13 24.55 8.12 -6.90
CA PRO A 13 25.80 7.66 -6.30
C PRO A 13 25.59 6.67 -5.15
N ILE A 14 24.49 6.81 -4.39
CA ILE A 14 24.11 5.87 -3.34
C ILE A 14 23.76 4.53 -3.96
N PHE A 15 22.90 4.51 -4.98
CA PHE A 15 22.47 3.29 -5.67
C PHE A 15 23.61 2.57 -6.38
N GLN A 16 24.56 3.29 -6.97
CA GLN A 16 25.73 2.72 -7.64
C GLN A 16 26.59 1.88 -6.70
N ARG A 17 26.71 2.26 -5.42
CA ARG A 17 27.43 1.45 -4.40
C ARG A 17 26.86 0.04 -4.25
N TYR A 18 25.58 -0.15 -4.59
CA TYR A 18 24.88 -1.43 -4.52
C TYR A 18 24.66 -2.08 -5.89
N GLY A 19 25.40 -1.62 -6.92
CA GLY A 19 25.36 -2.22 -8.26
C GLY A 19 24.07 -1.93 -9.02
N PHE A 20 23.40 -0.82 -8.73
CA PHE A 20 22.30 -0.35 -9.56
C PHE A 20 22.79 0.44 -10.78
N GLU A 21 22.08 0.28 -11.88
CA GLU A 21 22.26 1.02 -13.12
C GLU A 21 20.95 1.73 -13.48
N ILE A 22 21.05 2.81 -14.26
CA ILE A 22 19.88 3.46 -14.86
C ILE A 22 19.50 2.65 -16.10
N VAL A 23 18.32 2.04 -16.08
CA VAL A 23 17.82 1.24 -17.21
C VAL A 23 16.93 2.05 -18.14
N GLU A 24 16.22 3.05 -17.61
CA GLU A 24 15.39 3.95 -18.42
C GLU A 24 15.39 5.35 -17.81
N GLU A 25 15.41 6.34 -18.70
CA GLU A 25 15.29 7.74 -18.36
C GLU A 25 14.27 8.41 -19.29
N PHE A 26 13.20 8.95 -18.70
CA PHE A 26 12.26 9.85 -19.38
C PHE A 26 12.18 11.16 -18.61
N LYS A 27 11.52 12.17 -19.18
CA LYS A 27 11.30 13.43 -18.47
C LYS A 27 10.58 13.16 -17.14
N ASN A 28 11.22 13.55 -16.03
CA ASN A 28 10.74 13.37 -14.66
C ASN A 28 10.59 11.92 -14.19
N VAL A 29 11.22 10.95 -14.87
CA VAL A 29 11.14 9.53 -14.54
C VAL A 29 12.52 8.91 -14.67
N LEU A 30 12.98 8.27 -13.60
CA LEU A 30 14.18 7.44 -13.61
C LEU A 30 13.86 6.04 -13.10
N ARG A 31 14.32 5.03 -13.85
CA ARG A 31 14.22 3.63 -13.44
C ARG A 31 15.61 3.06 -13.24
N PHE A 32 15.81 2.48 -12.07
CA PHE A 32 17.05 1.87 -11.64
C PHE A 32 16.87 0.37 -11.46
N GLN A 33 17.93 -0.40 -11.72
CA GLN A 33 17.90 -1.84 -11.54
C GLN A 33 19.26 -2.38 -11.07
N SER A 34 19.24 -3.28 -10.10
CA SER A 34 20.39 -4.10 -9.68
C SER A 34 20.23 -5.55 -10.14
N SER A 35 21.02 -6.48 -9.60
CA SER A 35 20.80 -7.93 -9.82
C SER A 35 19.49 -8.43 -9.18
N ILE A 36 18.98 -7.76 -8.15
CA ILE A 36 17.88 -8.26 -7.30
C ILE A 36 16.67 -7.32 -7.29
N THR A 37 16.90 -6.00 -7.29
CA THR A 37 15.88 -4.98 -7.01
C THR A 37 15.73 -4.04 -8.20
N LYS A 38 14.52 -3.52 -8.41
CA LYS A 38 14.22 -2.41 -9.32
C LYS A 38 13.56 -1.27 -8.55
N ILE A 39 13.89 -0.03 -8.90
CA ILE A 39 13.39 1.18 -8.24
C ILE A 39 12.96 2.17 -9.32
N ASN A 40 11.75 2.70 -9.22
CA ASN A 40 11.27 3.77 -10.09
C ASN A 40 11.05 5.02 -9.25
N ILE A 41 11.54 6.16 -9.74
CA ILE A 41 11.37 7.46 -9.10
C ILE A 41 10.75 8.41 -10.11
N VAL A 42 9.61 9.00 -9.74
CA VAL A 42 8.73 9.74 -10.65
C VAL A 42 8.34 11.06 -10.01
N HIS A 43 8.38 12.12 -10.82
CA HIS A 43 7.75 13.39 -10.49
C HIS A 43 6.64 13.71 -11.49
N ASN A 44 5.43 13.94 -10.99
CA ASN A 44 4.31 14.40 -11.79
C ASN A 44 4.17 15.93 -11.62
N PRO A 45 4.52 16.73 -12.65
CA PRO A 45 4.46 18.18 -12.55
C PRO A 45 3.02 18.73 -12.54
N PHE A 46 2.02 17.98 -13.02
CA PHE A 46 0.62 18.42 -13.04
C PHE A 46 0.00 18.42 -11.64
N GLU A 47 0.34 17.42 -10.85
CA GLU A 47 -0.13 17.28 -9.46
C GLU A 47 0.88 17.78 -8.44
N ASN A 48 2.07 18.16 -8.91
CA ASN A 48 3.24 18.45 -8.08
C ASN A 48 3.50 17.34 -7.05
N SER A 49 3.38 16.08 -7.50
CA SER A 49 3.53 14.89 -6.67
C SER A 49 4.82 14.16 -7.02
N ASN A 50 5.42 13.53 -6.01
CA ASN A 50 6.62 12.72 -6.14
C ASN A 50 6.32 11.32 -5.64
N THR A 51 6.78 10.30 -6.36
CA THR A 51 6.48 8.92 -6.02
C THR A 51 7.69 8.04 -6.24
N ILE A 52 7.86 7.06 -5.36
CA ILE A 52 8.88 6.04 -5.48
C ILE A 52 8.24 4.66 -5.39
N TRP A 53 8.67 3.77 -6.28
CA TRP A 53 8.24 2.38 -6.32
C TRP A 53 9.45 1.47 -6.22
N VAL A 54 9.34 0.40 -5.45
CA VAL A 54 10.39 -0.61 -5.29
C VAL A 54 9.80 -1.98 -5.60
N GLY A 55 10.54 -2.82 -6.32
CA GLY A 55 10.12 -4.18 -6.62
C GLY A 55 11.28 -5.12 -6.85
N LYS A 56 10.99 -6.41 -6.96
CA LYS A 56 11.98 -7.43 -7.30
C LYS A 56 12.24 -7.43 -8.80
N ARG A 57 13.51 -7.56 -9.21
CA ARG A 57 13.89 -7.72 -10.61
C ARG A 57 13.22 -8.96 -11.19
N GLY A 58 12.74 -8.85 -12.43
CA GLY A 58 12.08 -9.95 -13.15
C GLY A 58 10.60 -10.15 -12.80
N LYS A 59 10.07 -9.43 -11.78
CA LYS A 59 8.63 -9.35 -11.51
C LYS A 59 8.05 -8.07 -12.08
N THR A 60 6.76 -8.08 -12.38
CA THR A 60 6.00 -6.89 -12.78
C THR A 60 5.70 -6.01 -11.58
N ASP A 61 5.31 -6.64 -10.47
CA ASP A 61 4.76 -5.96 -9.30
C ASP A 61 5.81 -5.05 -8.64
N MET A 62 5.33 -3.87 -8.23
CA MET A 62 6.11 -2.89 -7.50
C MET A 62 5.24 -2.34 -6.38
N ILE A 63 5.89 -1.94 -5.30
CA ILE A 63 5.24 -1.44 -4.10
C ILE A 63 5.65 0.02 -3.96
N GLU A 64 4.66 0.89 -3.85
CA GLU A 64 4.87 2.31 -3.60
C GLU A 64 5.39 2.51 -2.18
N ILE A 65 6.51 3.23 -2.05
CA ILE A 65 7.03 3.65 -0.75
C ILE A 65 6.41 5.00 -0.41
N ASN A 66 5.24 4.96 0.23
CA ASN A 66 4.55 6.13 0.78
C ASN A 66 4.80 6.28 2.28
N ASN A 67 4.35 7.40 2.86
CA ASN A 67 4.49 7.69 4.28
C ASN A 67 3.95 6.59 5.21
N ASN A 68 2.84 5.97 4.84
CA ASN A 68 2.25 4.91 5.64
C ASN A 68 3.17 3.68 5.67
N LEU A 69 3.78 3.32 4.54
CA LEU A 69 4.74 2.23 4.49
C LEU A 69 6.05 2.57 5.21
N LEU A 70 6.53 3.81 5.11
CA LEU A 70 7.68 4.29 5.87
C LEU A 70 7.48 4.08 7.37
N ILE A 71 6.32 4.45 7.89
CA ILE A 71 5.99 4.29 9.31
C ILE A 71 5.81 2.81 9.67
N LEU A 72 4.93 2.09 8.97
CA LEU A 72 4.49 0.75 9.39
C LEU A 72 5.54 -0.34 9.14
N PHE A 73 6.38 -0.20 8.12
CA PHE A 73 7.32 -1.25 7.72
C PHE A 73 8.79 -0.86 7.97
N PHE A 74 9.14 0.41 7.74
CA PHE A 74 10.51 0.89 7.94
C PHE A 74 10.72 1.57 9.29
N ASN A 75 9.65 1.84 10.06
CA ASN A 75 9.70 2.64 11.29
C ASN A 75 10.40 3.99 11.09
N SER A 76 10.19 4.60 9.91
CA SER A 76 10.78 5.89 9.54
C SER A 76 9.74 7.01 9.68
N LEU A 77 10.20 8.15 10.20
CA LEU A 77 9.38 9.37 10.35
C LEU A 77 9.56 10.36 9.19
N LEU A 78 10.30 9.95 8.14
CA LEU A 78 10.47 10.76 6.94
C LEU A 78 9.13 10.98 6.23
N ASN A 79 9.01 12.14 5.58
CA ASN A 79 7.81 12.53 4.84
C ASN A 79 8.11 12.65 3.34
N LEU A 80 7.46 11.83 2.52
CA LEU A 80 7.56 11.86 1.06
C LEU A 80 6.35 12.52 0.40
N ASP A 81 5.20 12.56 1.08
CA ASP A 81 3.96 13.09 0.51
C ASP A 81 3.88 14.61 0.65
N LYS A 82 3.40 15.27 -0.41
CA LYS A 82 3.12 16.72 -0.45
C LYS A 82 4.31 17.62 -0.05
N VAL A 83 5.53 17.14 -0.29
CA VAL A 83 6.75 17.94 -0.10
C VAL A 83 7.28 18.44 -1.45
N SER A 84 8.14 19.46 -1.42
CA SER A 84 8.82 19.91 -2.64
C SER A 84 9.73 18.80 -3.19
N VAL A 85 10.05 18.87 -4.48
CA VAL A 85 10.98 17.94 -5.13
C VAL A 85 12.31 17.85 -4.37
N GLU A 86 12.85 18.98 -3.93
CA GLU A 86 14.12 19.03 -3.19
C GLU A 86 14.02 18.29 -1.85
N VAL A 87 12.96 18.54 -1.07
CA VAL A 87 12.75 17.86 0.21
C VAL A 87 12.50 16.37 -0.01
N PHE A 88 11.76 15.99 -1.06
CA PHE A 88 11.55 14.59 -1.43
C PHE A 88 12.88 13.88 -1.71
N ILE A 89 13.75 14.47 -2.54
CA ILE A 89 15.05 13.89 -2.89
C ILE A 89 15.95 13.79 -1.66
N ASN A 90 16.02 14.83 -0.83
CA ASN A 90 16.79 14.82 0.42
C ASN A 90 16.29 13.72 1.37
N ASN A 91 14.97 13.54 1.49
CA ASN A 91 14.40 12.48 2.31
C ASN A 91 14.69 11.09 1.73
N LEU A 92 14.69 10.92 0.40
CA LEU A 92 15.12 9.66 -0.21
C LEU A 92 16.60 9.36 0.05
N VAL A 93 17.47 10.37 0.00
CA VAL A 93 18.89 10.21 0.37
C VAL A 93 19.00 9.70 1.80
N ILE A 94 18.38 10.37 2.77
CA ILE A 94 18.40 9.96 4.18
C ILE A 94 17.84 8.55 4.34
N PHE A 95 16.71 8.25 3.70
CA PHE A 95 16.08 6.94 3.76
C PHE A 95 17.01 5.84 3.26
N PHE A 96 17.57 5.98 2.07
CA PHE A 96 18.38 4.94 1.45
C PHE A 96 19.78 4.77 2.05
N GLU A 97 20.28 5.78 2.75
CA GLU A 97 21.50 5.65 3.57
C GLU A 97 21.24 5.01 4.93
N ASN A 98 19.98 4.91 5.37
CA ASN A 98 19.60 4.36 6.67
C ASN A 98 18.53 3.26 6.52
N GLU A 99 17.26 3.57 6.79
CA GLU A 99 16.20 2.55 6.95
C GLU A 99 15.91 1.75 5.68
N GLY A 100 16.15 2.36 4.52
CA GLY A 100 15.96 1.83 3.18
C GLY A 100 17.16 1.07 2.61
N GLU A 101 18.33 1.07 3.26
CA GLU A 101 19.55 0.40 2.77
C GLU A 101 19.30 -1.09 2.47
N SER A 102 18.53 -1.75 3.35
CA SER A 102 18.17 -3.17 3.21
C SER A 102 17.39 -3.52 1.94
N LEU A 103 16.75 -2.54 1.28
CA LEU A 103 16.13 -2.70 -0.04
C LEU A 103 17.17 -2.67 -1.17
N LEU A 104 18.23 -1.87 -1.01
CA LEU A 104 19.32 -1.78 -1.97
C LEU A 104 20.14 -3.08 -2.00
N ILE A 105 20.39 -3.66 -0.82
CA ILE A 105 21.02 -4.98 -0.68
C ILE A 105 20.11 -6.10 -1.20
N GLY A 106 18.78 -5.88 -1.17
CA GLY A 106 17.78 -6.84 -1.63
C GLY A 106 17.29 -7.82 -0.55
N ASN A 107 17.81 -7.72 0.68
CA ASN A 107 17.44 -8.62 1.78
C ASN A 107 15.98 -8.45 2.22
N LYS A 108 15.46 -7.22 2.16
CA LYS A 108 14.12 -6.90 2.70
C LYS A 108 13.01 -6.93 1.64
N ILE A 109 13.33 -7.25 0.38
CA ILE A 109 12.36 -7.17 -0.73
C ILE A 109 11.23 -8.21 -0.58
N ASN A 110 11.56 -9.45 -0.20
CA ASN A 110 10.55 -10.50 -0.04
C ASN A 110 9.65 -10.22 1.18
N ASP A 111 10.20 -9.64 2.25
CA ASP A 111 9.42 -9.27 3.44
C ASP A 111 8.48 -8.11 3.13
N LEU A 112 8.95 -7.15 2.32
CA LEU A 112 8.11 -6.06 1.84
C LEU A 112 6.96 -6.58 0.96
N GLU A 113 7.23 -7.52 0.05
CA GLU A 113 6.19 -8.17 -0.77
C GLU A 113 5.13 -8.86 0.10
N LYS A 114 5.55 -9.60 1.14
CA LYS A 114 4.63 -10.27 2.06
C LYS A 114 3.80 -9.26 2.86
N PHE A 115 4.45 -8.23 3.39
CA PHE A 115 3.78 -7.19 4.16
C PHE A 115 2.69 -6.48 3.34
N ASP A 116 2.99 -6.10 2.09
CA ASP A 116 2.02 -5.45 1.23
C ASP A 116 0.83 -6.36 0.87
N LEU A 117 1.09 -7.65 0.64
CA LEU A 117 0.06 -8.64 0.38
C LEU A 117 -0.86 -8.85 1.61
N GLU A 118 -0.29 -8.94 2.81
CA GLU A 118 -1.07 -9.03 4.05
C GLU A 118 -1.92 -7.79 4.28
N ARG A 119 -1.34 -6.60 4.09
CA ARG A 119 -2.05 -5.32 4.19
C ARG A 119 -3.22 -5.26 3.20
N SER A 120 -3.00 -5.66 1.96
CA SER A 120 -4.03 -5.73 0.91
C SER A 120 -5.15 -6.71 1.27
N LYS A 121 -4.80 -7.88 1.82
CA LYS A 121 -5.78 -8.86 2.29
C LYS A 121 -6.64 -8.33 3.44
N ILE A 122 -6.03 -7.67 4.42
CA ILE A 122 -6.75 -7.05 5.54
C ILE A 122 -7.69 -5.96 5.04
N TYR A 123 -7.20 -5.08 4.16
CA TYR A 123 -8.01 -4.02 3.56
C TYR A 123 -9.23 -4.60 2.81
N THR A 124 -9.01 -5.60 1.96
CA THR A 124 -10.06 -6.27 1.19
C THR A 124 -11.09 -6.92 2.11
N GLN A 125 -10.64 -7.61 3.16
CA GLN A 125 -11.54 -8.21 4.14
C GLN A 125 -12.38 -7.16 4.87
N ASN A 126 -11.79 -6.03 5.25
CA ASN A 126 -12.50 -4.93 5.91
C ASN A 126 -13.55 -4.31 4.99
N LEU A 127 -13.23 -4.12 3.71
CA LEU A 127 -14.17 -3.61 2.72
C LEU A 127 -15.34 -4.56 2.51
N LEU A 128 -15.08 -5.86 2.34
CA LEU A 128 -16.13 -6.87 2.22
C LEU A 128 -17.03 -6.91 3.45
N ASN A 129 -16.44 -6.83 4.65
CA ASN A 129 -17.21 -6.78 5.89
C ASN A 129 -18.11 -5.54 5.95
N GLN A 130 -17.61 -4.37 5.57
CA GLN A 130 -18.40 -3.13 5.51
C GLN A 130 -19.55 -3.24 4.50
N GLN A 131 -19.29 -3.78 3.31
CA GLN A 131 -20.32 -3.99 2.29
C GLN A 131 -21.42 -4.93 2.78
N ASN A 132 -21.04 -6.04 3.40
CA ASN A 132 -22.00 -7.00 3.95
C ASN A 132 -22.81 -6.39 5.11
N ILE A 133 -22.19 -5.60 5.99
CA ILE A 133 -22.90 -4.89 7.06
C ILE A 133 -23.92 -3.91 6.49
N ASN A 134 -23.55 -3.11 5.49
CA ASN A 134 -24.45 -2.17 4.83
C ASN A 134 -25.61 -2.88 4.11
N ALA A 135 -25.33 -4.01 3.45
CA ALA A 135 -26.36 -4.83 2.82
C ALA A 135 -27.33 -5.44 3.84
N ALA A 136 -26.82 -5.93 4.98
CA ALA A 136 -27.64 -6.42 6.08
C ALA A 136 -28.52 -5.30 6.66
N ASP A 137 -27.98 -4.11 6.91
CA ASP A 137 -28.78 -2.98 7.41
C ASP A 137 -29.89 -2.59 6.42
N LYS A 138 -29.60 -2.60 5.12
CA LYS A 138 -30.61 -2.34 4.09
C LYS A 138 -31.70 -3.41 4.07
N ALA A 139 -31.34 -4.70 4.09
CA ALA A 139 -32.30 -5.81 4.15
C ALA A 139 -33.18 -5.72 5.41
N TRP A 140 -32.58 -5.40 6.56
CA TRP A 140 -33.32 -5.19 7.81
C TRP A 140 -34.33 -4.05 7.71
N GLN A 141 -33.92 -2.89 7.17
CA GLN A 141 -34.81 -1.73 6.98
C GLN A 141 -35.97 -2.03 6.04
N GLN A 142 -35.75 -2.90 5.04
CA GLN A 142 -36.76 -3.31 4.06
C GLN A 142 -37.65 -4.48 4.55
N ASN A 143 -37.45 -4.97 5.78
CA ASN A 143 -38.09 -6.18 6.31
C ASN A 143 -37.80 -7.45 5.48
N ASP A 144 -36.71 -7.45 4.71
CA ASP A 144 -36.22 -8.61 3.97
C ASP A 144 -35.40 -9.50 4.91
N TYR A 145 -36.10 -10.26 5.76
CA TYR A 145 -35.49 -11.07 6.81
C TYR A 145 -34.72 -12.28 6.26
N GLU A 146 -35.10 -12.81 5.10
CA GLU A 146 -34.43 -13.93 4.45
C GLU A 146 -33.04 -13.52 3.98
N ASN A 147 -32.96 -12.41 3.24
CA ASN A 147 -31.70 -11.87 2.76
C ASN A 147 -30.82 -11.39 3.93
N PHE A 148 -31.42 -10.78 4.95
CA PHE A 148 -30.70 -10.44 6.19
C PHE A 148 -30.01 -11.67 6.81
N VAL A 149 -30.73 -12.78 6.97
CA VAL A 149 -30.18 -14.01 7.54
C VAL A 149 -29.09 -14.60 6.66
N ASN A 150 -29.26 -14.60 5.33
CA ASN A 150 -28.26 -15.10 4.39
C ASN A 150 -26.95 -14.31 4.44
N ILE A 151 -27.04 -12.98 4.46
CA ILE A 151 -25.86 -12.11 4.57
C ILE A 151 -25.13 -12.36 5.91
N ILE A 152 -25.88 -12.44 7.02
CA ILE A 152 -25.29 -12.67 8.35
C ILE A 152 -24.68 -14.07 8.47
N ASN A 153 -25.26 -15.10 7.86
CA ASN A 153 -24.69 -16.45 7.84
C ASN A 153 -23.37 -16.53 7.05
N GLY A 154 -23.22 -15.70 6.02
CA GLY A 154 -21.98 -15.57 5.25
C GLY A 154 -20.88 -14.80 5.99
N LEU A 155 -21.19 -14.16 7.12
CA LEU A 155 -20.23 -13.47 7.97
C LEU A 155 -19.73 -14.37 9.11
N ASN A 156 -18.53 -14.09 9.60
CA ASN A 156 -18.03 -14.75 10.80
C ASN A 156 -18.84 -14.27 12.02
N TYR A 157 -19.74 -15.13 12.49
CA TYR A 157 -20.69 -14.86 13.57
C TYR A 157 -20.03 -14.38 14.87
N GLU A 158 -18.82 -14.87 15.18
CA GLU A 158 -18.06 -14.50 16.39
C GLU A 158 -17.56 -13.06 16.37
N LYS A 159 -17.45 -12.46 15.19
CA LYS A 159 -16.96 -11.09 14.98
C LYS A 159 -18.08 -10.06 14.83
N LEU A 160 -19.35 -10.48 14.92
CA LEU A 160 -20.49 -9.59 14.73
C LEU A 160 -20.80 -8.77 16.00
N PRO A 161 -21.08 -7.46 15.88
CA PRO A 161 -21.54 -6.66 17.00
C PRO A 161 -22.87 -7.18 17.57
N LYS A 162 -23.05 -7.07 18.89
CA LYS A 162 -24.25 -7.54 19.62
C LYS A 162 -25.59 -7.13 18.97
N PRO A 163 -25.77 -5.91 18.41
CA PRO A 163 -27.01 -5.54 17.74
C PRO A 163 -27.38 -6.45 16.56
N TYR A 164 -26.41 -6.91 15.77
CA TYR A 164 -26.66 -7.79 14.62
C TYR A 164 -27.06 -9.20 15.06
N LEU A 165 -26.48 -9.70 16.16
CA LEU A 165 -26.87 -10.97 16.76
C LEU A 165 -28.34 -10.94 17.23
N LEU A 166 -28.78 -9.82 17.79
CA LEU A 166 -30.17 -9.63 18.20
C LEU A 166 -31.11 -9.56 16.98
N LYS A 167 -30.78 -8.74 15.98
CA LYS A 167 -31.53 -8.64 14.72
C LYS A 167 -31.65 -10.01 14.04
N TYR A 168 -30.58 -10.81 14.03
CA TYR A 168 -30.56 -12.15 13.46
C TYR A 168 -31.53 -13.12 14.16
N LYS A 169 -31.56 -13.10 15.50
CA LYS A 169 -32.54 -13.90 16.26
C LYS A 169 -33.98 -13.51 15.91
N ILE A 170 -34.26 -12.22 15.81
CA ILE A 170 -35.59 -11.70 15.45
C ILE A 170 -35.95 -12.11 14.01
N ALA A 171 -35.03 -11.94 13.06
CA ALA A 171 -35.24 -12.31 11.66
C ALA A 171 -35.58 -13.80 11.52
N LYS A 172 -34.81 -14.69 12.16
CA LYS A 172 -35.09 -16.14 12.17
C LYS A 172 -36.46 -16.47 12.78
N GLN A 173 -36.86 -15.79 13.86
CA GLN A 173 -38.19 -15.99 14.44
C GLN A 173 -39.31 -15.55 13.49
N LYS A 174 -39.11 -14.48 12.72
CA LYS A 174 -40.10 -14.00 11.74
C LYS A 174 -40.22 -14.90 10.51
N LEU A 175 -39.15 -15.58 10.10
CA LEU A 175 -39.18 -16.52 8.98
C LEU A 175 -39.80 -17.88 9.36
N ASN A 176 -39.77 -18.24 10.65
CA ASN A 176 -40.34 -19.48 11.17
C ASN A 176 -41.80 -19.33 11.66
N ARG A 177 -42.44 -18.18 11.42
CA ARG A 177 -43.85 -17.91 11.70
C ARG A 177 -44.65 -17.89 10.42
#